data_AF-A0A7X7I439-F1
#
_entry.id   AF-A0A7X7I439-F1
#
_cell.length_a   1.000
_cell.length_b   1.000
_cell.length_c   1.000
_cell.angle_alpha   90.00
_cell.angle_beta   90.00
_cell.angle_gamma   90.00
#
_symmetry.space_group_name_H-M   'P 1'
#
loop_
_entity.id
_entity.type
_entity.pdbx_description
1 polymer ?
#
loop_
_entity_poly.entity_id
_entity_poly.type
_entity_poly.pdbx_seq_one_letter_code
_entity_poly.pdbx_strand_id
1 'polypeptide(L)'
;MKKCFVLLAFCVLFVYSGAFAEAAEQKIRIGVIGFDSKAEGVSQEQADIVTDLFTRTLASSKTIAVYERERLAKVGEEIKLSMSGLVDMSTAIEVGKIAGVQYILMGSVTELSERMSGGAIPLFGLPVALGGGEHGAKATIDVRLIDTTTSETRLALSESGTSTNSASAVSVMGLSFAEAEFGGLQARAIADAVNRLAHGIRSELGGESSHVLNVSGNEVVIDVGSTMGAKEGQLYLVYAEGKTILGMSGESLGRDKMPLAVVKVRDVASGHSTCAVASNCSLSLVRRGDKIEPVTAAKAKTMKFVSSRPAASSETFNQIFGPQGQSGAVASVPQDAPAPAAETPAKPAVHEDKKEEPAPAAVSSVASAPRSSAPVAQAGEAKKIPGFDPNTSTDVKVIQTYNLDMGTSNMLRIAHVNAMNSLNSRKVKVAYEKFVEAAGKYDGHYLAAYWAGVAAHRLKKADDSLQWMNRALAINPQYQPAADYKSKKLKQ
;
A
#
# COMPACT_ATOMS: atom_id res chain seq x y z
N MET A 1 11.32 18.14 -71.99
CA MET A 1 10.85 16.91 -71.32
C MET A 1 11.54 16.58 -69.98
N LYS A 2 12.65 17.22 -69.58
CA LYS A 2 13.33 16.95 -68.29
C LYS A 2 12.81 17.76 -67.08
N LYS A 3 12.04 18.84 -67.30
CA LYS A 3 11.49 19.71 -66.23
C LYS A 3 10.13 19.24 -65.68
N CYS A 4 9.38 18.44 -66.42
CA CYS A 4 8.10 17.87 -65.95
C CYS A 4 8.30 16.63 -65.05
N PHE A 5 9.44 15.95 -65.14
CA PHE A 5 9.69 14.75 -64.34
C PHE A 5 10.06 15.07 -62.87
N VAL A 6 10.65 16.26 -62.63
CA VAL A 6 11.05 16.71 -61.29
C VAL A 6 9.83 17.17 -60.47
N LEU A 7 8.81 17.72 -61.12
CA LEU A 7 7.56 18.14 -60.47
C LEU A 7 6.66 16.96 -60.09
N LEU A 8 6.67 15.88 -60.88
CA LEU A 8 5.93 14.65 -60.59
C LEU A 8 6.59 13.82 -59.48
N ALA A 9 7.92 13.86 -59.36
CA ALA A 9 8.65 13.23 -58.25
C ALA A 9 8.45 13.97 -56.91
N PHE A 10 8.22 15.29 -56.94
CA PHE A 10 7.97 16.07 -55.71
C PHE A 10 6.54 15.89 -55.18
N CYS A 11 5.55 15.66 -56.05
CA CYS A 11 4.17 15.37 -55.65
C CYS A 11 3.99 13.94 -55.10
N VAL A 12 4.81 12.97 -55.52
CA VAL A 12 4.76 11.60 -54.96
C VAL A 12 5.47 11.50 -53.60
N LEU A 13 6.42 12.39 -53.30
CA LEU A 13 7.08 12.45 -51.99
C LEU A 13 6.21 13.11 -50.91
N PHE A 14 5.27 13.99 -51.28
CA PHE A 14 4.34 14.64 -50.35
C PHE A 14 3.12 13.78 -49.97
N VAL A 15 2.87 12.69 -50.72
CA VAL A 15 1.79 11.71 -50.41
C VAL A 15 2.27 10.63 -49.43
N TYR A 16 3.57 10.52 -49.19
CA TYR A 16 4.16 9.61 -48.20
C TYR A 16 4.32 10.21 -46.79
N SER A 17 3.86 11.44 -46.58
CA SER A 17 3.61 11.99 -45.23
C SER A 17 2.31 11.39 -44.69
N GLY A 18 2.26 10.06 -44.60
CA GLY A 18 1.23 9.37 -43.86
C GLY A 18 1.25 9.93 -42.45
N ALA A 19 0.24 10.73 -42.14
CA ALA A 19 -0.09 11.08 -40.78
C ALA A 19 -0.23 9.75 -40.04
N PHE A 20 0.80 9.40 -39.26
CA PHE A 20 0.58 8.67 -38.05
C PHE A 20 -0.34 9.57 -37.22
N ALA A 21 -1.64 9.49 -37.49
CA ALA A 21 -2.63 9.75 -36.49
C ALA A 21 -2.30 8.70 -35.42
N GLU A 22 -1.48 9.11 -34.47
CA GLU A 22 -1.42 8.50 -33.16
C GLU A 22 -2.89 8.46 -32.73
N ALA A 23 -3.51 7.29 -32.88
CA ALA A 23 -4.86 7.06 -32.41
C ALA A 23 -4.75 7.28 -30.92
N ALA A 24 -5.00 8.52 -30.49
CA ALA A 24 -4.97 8.91 -29.11
C ALA A 24 -5.97 7.98 -28.45
N GLU A 25 -5.45 7.00 -27.71
CA GLU A 25 -6.23 5.99 -27.02
C GLU A 25 -7.24 6.75 -26.16
N GLN A 26 -8.50 6.79 -26.62
CA GLN A 26 -9.52 7.59 -25.95
C GLN A 26 -9.86 6.90 -24.64
N LYS A 27 -9.23 7.36 -23.56
CA LYS A 27 -9.53 6.89 -22.21
C LYS A 27 -11.01 7.11 -21.89
N ILE A 28 -11.58 6.15 -21.17
CA ILE A 28 -12.94 6.20 -20.65
C ILE A 28 -12.98 7.28 -19.56
N ARG A 29 -13.81 8.32 -19.76
CA ARG A 29 -13.89 9.45 -18.83
C ARG A 29 -14.93 9.17 -17.76
N ILE A 30 -14.48 9.06 -16.51
CA ILE A 30 -15.31 8.83 -15.33
C ILE A 30 -15.30 10.08 -14.46
N GLY A 31 -16.48 10.59 -14.13
CA GLY A 31 -16.66 11.61 -13.10
C GLY A 31 -16.89 10.94 -11.74
N VAL A 32 -16.07 11.26 -10.73
CA VAL A 32 -16.30 10.77 -9.36
C VAL A 32 -17.13 11.80 -8.59
N ILE A 33 -18.24 11.33 -8.03
CA ILE A 33 -19.02 12.01 -7.00
C ILE A 33 -18.65 11.39 -5.65
N GLY A 34 -18.67 12.19 -4.59
CA GLY A 34 -18.35 11.77 -3.23
C GLY A 34 -19.13 10.56 -2.78
N PHE A 35 -18.51 9.82 -1.87
CA PHE A 35 -19.10 8.65 -1.24
C PHE A 35 -19.97 9.09 -0.05
N ASP A 36 -21.12 8.45 0.08
CA ASP A 36 -21.98 8.66 1.25
C ASP A 36 -21.55 7.77 2.42
N SER A 37 -21.71 8.28 3.63
CA SER A 37 -21.74 7.43 4.82
C SER A 37 -23.14 6.82 5.02
N LYS A 38 -23.26 5.48 4.91
CA LYS A 38 -24.51 4.75 5.17
C LYS A 38 -24.45 3.79 6.35
N ALA A 39 -23.27 3.60 6.94
CA ALA A 39 -23.07 2.77 8.11
C ALA A 39 -23.18 3.59 9.40
N GLU A 40 -23.83 3.04 10.43
CA GLU A 40 -23.80 3.64 11.77
C GLU A 40 -22.36 3.74 12.28
N GLY A 41 -21.99 4.93 12.77
CA GLY A 41 -20.65 5.20 13.28
C GLY A 41 -19.60 5.58 12.22
N VAL A 42 -19.99 5.68 10.94
CA VAL A 42 -19.12 6.24 9.89
C VAL A 42 -19.39 7.73 9.74
N SER A 43 -18.36 8.56 9.95
CA SER A 43 -18.48 10.00 9.68
C SER A 43 -18.41 10.28 8.18
N GLN A 44 -18.97 11.41 7.75
CA GLN A 44 -18.82 11.85 6.36
C GLN A 44 -17.34 12.06 6.00
N GLU A 45 -16.51 12.53 6.94
CA GLU A 45 -15.06 12.67 6.74
C GLU A 45 -14.39 11.33 6.35
N GLN A 46 -14.85 10.21 6.91
CA GLN A 46 -14.34 8.89 6.53
C GLN A 46 -14.77 8.49 5.11
N ALA A 47 -15.96 8.88 4.69
CA ALA A 47 -16.43 8.67 3.32
C ALA A 47 -15.68 9.58 2.32
N ASP A 48 -15.31 10.79 2.72
CA ASP A 48 -14.47 11.69 1.92
C ASP A 48 -13.06 11.10 1.73
N ILE A 49 -12.48 10.47 2.77
CA ILE A 49 -11.23 9.72 2.65
C ILE A 49 -11.35 8.56 1.65
N VAL A 50 -12.49 7.86 1.64
CA VAL A 50 -12.76 6.82 0.63
C VAL A 50 -12.77 7.44 -0.77
N THR A 51 -13.45 8.56 -0.94
CA THR A 51 -13.54 9.29 -2.22
C THR A 51 -12.15 9.66 -2.76
N ASP A 52 -11.31 10.27 -1.93
CA ASP A 52 -9.95 10.68 -2.30
C ASP A 52 -9.08 9.46 -2.66
N LEU A 53 -9.15 8.40 -1.85
CA LEU A 53 -8.38 7.19 -2.09
C LEU A 53 -8.83 6.49 -3.38
N PHE A 54 -10.13 6.41 -3.62
CA PHE A 54 -10.69 5.79 -4.81
C PHE A 54 -10.31 6.55 -6.08
N THR A 55 -10.45 7.88 -6.03
CA THR A 55 -10.05 8.79 -7.12
C THR A 55 -8.58 8.59 -7.45
N ARG A 56 -7.70 8.59 -6.45
CA ARG A 56 -6.27 8.35 -6.64
C ARG A 56 -5.96 6.98 -7.24
N THR A 57 -6.61 5.93 -6.76
CA THR A 57 -6.36 4.55 -7.23
C THR A 57 -6.89 4.31 -8.64
N LEU A 58 -7.96 4.99 -9.07
CA LEU A 58 -8.42 4.96 -10.46
C LEU A 58 -7.60 5.87 -11.38
N ALA A 59 -7.06 6.99 -10.89
CA ALA A 59 -6.29 7.94 -11.70
C ALA A 59 -5.01 7.34 -12.30
N SER A 60 -4.49 6.24 -11.74
CA SER A 60 -3.35 5.50 -12.29
C SER A 60 -3.70 4.53 -13.42
N SER A 61 -4.98 4.45 -13.80
CA SER A 61 -5.43 3.62 -14.92
C SER A 61 -4.85 4.10 -16.26
N LYS A 62 -4.51 3.12 -17.09
CA LYS A 62 -4.06 3.36 -18.47
C LYS A 62 -5.23 3.70 -19.38
N THR A 63 -6.38 3.09 -19.10
CA THR A 63 -7.58 3.12 -19.95
C THR A 63 -8.68 4.06 -19.44
N ILE A 64 -8.60 4.53 -18.20
CA ILE A 64 -9.58 5.40 -17.56
C ILE A 64 -8.98 6.78 -17.26
N ALA A 65 -9.73 7.84 -17.55
CA ALA A 65 -9.45 9.20 -17.15
C ALA A 65 -10.46 9.61 -16.06
N VAL A 66 -9.96 10.03 -14.91
CA VAL A 66 -10.79 10.38 -13.74
C VAL A 66 -10.95 11.88 -13.63
N TYR A 67 -12.17 12.34 -13.39
CA TYR A 67 -12.53 13.73 -13.19
C TYR A 67 -13.25 13.91 -11.85
N GLU A 68 -12.69 14.72 -10.98
CA GLU A 68 -13.32 15.04 -9.68
C GLU A 68 -14.48 16.01 -9.89
N ARG A 69 -15.72 15.56 -9.69
CA ARG A 69 -16.89 16.41 -9.99
C ARG A 69 -17.15 17.44 -8.90
N GLU A 70 -16.82 17.13 -7.65
CA GLU A 70 -17.02 18.04 -6.52
C GLU A 70 -16.09 19.25 -6.55
N ARG A 71 -14.88 19.09 -7.11
CA ARG A 71 -13.91 20.18 -7.22
C ARG A 71 -14.16 21.10 -8.43
N LEU A 72 -15.11 20.76 -9.30
CA LEU A 72 -15.45 21.59 -10.46
C LEU A 72 -15.99 22.96 -10.09
N ALA A 73 -16.60 23.13 -8.91
CA ALA A 73 -17.04 24.44 -8.44
C ALA A 73 -15.84 25.40 -8.30
N LYS A 74 -14.76 24.94 -7.66
CA LYS A 74 -13.51 25.70 -7.50
C LYS A 74 -12.80 25.95 -8.83
N VAL A 75 -12.80 24.96 -9.73
CA VAL A 75 -12.31 25.14 -11.11
C VAL A 75 -13.13 26.21 -11.84
N GLY A 76 -14.44 26.24 -11.61
CA GLY A 76 -15.33 27.27 -12.13
C GLY A 76 -15.03 28.67 -11.58
N GLU A 77 -14.64 28.79 -10.32
CA GLU A 77 -14.18 30.05 -9.72
C GLU A 77 -12.88 30.55 -10.39
N GLU A 78 -11.94 29.66 -10.68
CA GLU A 78 -10.71 30.00 -11.42
C GLU A 78 -10.99 30.44 -12.86
N ILE A 79 -11.94 29.78 -13.54
CA ILE A 79 -12.39 30.19 -14.87
C ILE A 79 -13.05 31.58 -14.80
N LYS A 80 -13.85 31.87 -13.77
CA LYS A 80 -14.42 33.21 -13.55
C LYS A 80 -13.35 34.26 -13.30
N LEU A 81 -12.30 33.92 -12.55
CA LEU A 81 -11.14 34.79 -12.34
C LEU A 81 -10.43 35.08 -13.67
N SER A 82 -10.21 34.05 -14.51
CA SER A 82 -9.67 34.23 -15.86
C SER A 82 -10.51 35.17 -16.73
N MET A 83 -11.84 35.15 -16.56
CA MET A 83 -12.75 36.06 -17.28
C MET A 83 -12.82 37.48 -16.70
N SER A 84 -12.36 37.69 -15.46
CA SER A 84 -12.49 38.99 -14.77
C SER A 84 -11.55 40.08 -15.31
N GLY A 85 -10.63 39.72 -16.22
CA GLY A 85 -9.59 40.63 -16.72
C GLY A 85 -8.44 40.84 -15.73
N LEU A 86 -8.43 40.12 -14.61
CA LEU A 86 -7.35 40.15 -13.60
C LEU A 86 -6.18 39.21 -13.93
N VAL A 87 -6.35 38.30 -14.90
CA VAL A 87 -5.34 37.32 -15.33
C VAL A 87 -4.78 37.71 -16.69
N ASP A 88 -3.51 37.39 -16.94
CA ASP A 88 -2.87 37.60 -18.25
C ASP A 88 -3.64 36.87 -19.37
N MET A 89 -3.93 37.57 -20.47
CA MET A 89 -4.68 37.01 -21.59
C MET A 89 -3.96 35.85 -22.29
N SER A 90 -2.62 35.78 -22.19
CA SER A 90 -1.83 34.68 -22.75
C SER A 90 -1.93 33.38 -21.95
N THR A 91 -2.38 33.45 -20.69
CA THR A 91 -2.57 32.29 -19.79
C THR A 91 -4.04 32.07 -19.42
N ALA A 92 -4.95 32.91 -19.91
CA ALA A 92 -6.37 32.82 -19.65
C ALA A 92 -6.98 31.50 -20.17
N ILE A 93 -7.81 30.87 -19.34
CA ILE A 93 -8.47 29.60 -19.66
C ILE A 93 -9.63 29.84 -20.65
N GLU A 94 -9.68 29.03 -21.72
CA GLU A 94 -10.81 29.05 -22.67
C GLU A 94 -12.08 28.43 -22.04
N VAL A 95 -13.17 29.19 -22.09
CA VAL A 95 -14.48 28.79 -21.54
C VAL A 95 -15.09 27.64 -22.37
N GLY A 96 -15.74 26.70 -21.70
CA GLY A 96 -16.46 25.60 -22.35
C GLY A 96 -15.61 24.37 -22.67
N LYS A 97 -14.31 24.36 -22.31
CA LYS A 97 -13.42 23.21 -22.50
C LYS A 97 -13.45 22.16 -21.37
N ILE A 98 -14.38 22.25 -20.42
CA ILE A 98 -14.52 21.22 -19.38
C ILE A 98 -15.02 19.94 -20.04
N ALA A 99 -14.20 18.89 -19.99
CA ALA A 99 -14.53 17.61 -20.60
C ALA A 99 -15.80 17.01 -20.00
N GLY A 100 -16.72 16.58 -20.87
CA GLY A 100 -17.84 15.73 -20.49
C GLY A 100 -17.36 14.32 -20.13
N VAL A 101 -17.94 13.75 -19.08
CA VAL A 101 -17.67 12.37 -18.63
C VAL A 101 -18.70 11.42 -19.24
N GLN A 102 -18.33 10.16 -19.47
CA GLN A 102 -19.24 9.14 -20.03
C GLN A 102 -20.01 8.50 -18.89
N TYR A 103 -19.31 8.28 -17.79
CA TYR A 103 -19.85 7.64 -16.61
C TYR A 103 -19.67 8.51 -15.37
N ILE A 104 -20.61 8.37 -14.45
CA ILE A 104 -20.52 8.91 -13.10
C ILE A 104 -20.32 7.74 -12.13
N LEU A 105 -19.26 7.82 -11.35
CA LEU A 105 -19.01 6.92 -10.23
C LEU A 105 -19.54 7.56 -8.96
N MET A 106 -20.36 6.82 -8.24
CA MET A 106 -20.84 7.17 -6.90
C MET A 106 -20.87 5.93 -6.03
N GLY A 107 -20.80 6.10 -4.72
CA GLY A 107 -20.74 4.97 -3.81
C GLY A 107 -21.09 5.31 -2.38
N SER A 108 -21.00 4.31 -1.51
CA SER A 108 -21.20 4.51 -0.08
C SER A 108 -20.40 3.52 0.74
N VAL A 109 -19.96 3.96 1.92
CA VAL A 109 -19.41 3.09 2.95
C VAL A 109 -20.57 2.47 3.71
N THR A 110 -20.75 1.15 3.56
CA THR A 110 -21.89 0.39 4.11
C THR A 110 -21.55 -0.43 5.35
N GLU A 111 -20.27 -0.67 5.60
CA GLU A 111 -19.79 -1.18 6.88
C GLU A 111 -18.44 -0.57 7.19
N LEU A 112 -18.22 -0.14 8.44
CA LEU A 112 -16.89 0.09 8.98
C LEU A 112 -16.90 -0.36 10.44
N SER A 113 -16.24 -1.47 10.72
CA SER A 113 -16.25 -2.06 12.05
C SER A 113 -14.84 -2.40 12.49
N GLU A 114 -14.56 -2.19 13.79
CA GLU A 114 -13.40 -2.74 14.46
C GLU A 114 -13.85 -3.88 15.37
N ARG A 115 -13.29 -5.06 15.18
CA ARG A 115 -13.45 -6.20 16.08
C ARG A 115 -12.30 -6.21 17.07
N MET A 116 -12.61 -6.19 18.37
CA MET A 116 -11.67 -6.49 19.44
C MET A 116 -12.06 -7.82 20.09
N SER A 117 -11.26 -8.86 19.93
CA SER A 117 -11.53 -10.18 20.55
C SER A 117 -10.99 -10.25 22.00
N GLY A 118 -11.58 -9.54 22.96
CA GLY A 118 -11.15 -9.58 24.36
C GLY A 118 -12.05 -10.43 25.25
N GLY A 119 -11.68 -11.68 25.54
CA GLY A 119 -12.40 -12.54 26.49
C GLY A 119 -11.78 -12.49 27.90
N ALA A 120 -12.59 -12.18 28.93
CA ALA A 120 -12.21 -12.39 30.33
C ALA A 120 -12.53 -13.85 30.71
N ILE A 121 -11.55 -14.58 31.24
CA ILE A 121 -11.79 -15.91 31.83
C ILE A 121 -11.85 -15.73 33.35
N PRO A 122 -12.92 -16.18 34.03
CA PRO A 122 -12.97 -16.16 35.48
C PRO A 122 -11.99 -17.22 36.00
N LEU A 123 -10.89 -16.78 36.62
CA LEU A 123 -9.99 -17.64 37.37
C LEU A 123 -10.17 -17.28 38.85
N PHE A 124 -10.68 -18.22 39.65
CA PHE A 124 -10.97 -18.03 41.08
C PHE A 124 -11.96 -16.90 41.41
N GLY A 125 -13.03 -16.74 40.64
CA GLY A 125 -14.08 -15.75 40.94
C GLY A 125 -13.69 -14.28 40.75
N LEU A 126 -12.46 -13.99 40.30
CA LEU A 126 -12.07 -12.66 39.82
C LEU A 126 -12.03 -12.63 38.29
N PRO A 127 -12.54 -11.56 37.65
CA PRO A 127 -12.38 -11.38 36.21
C PRO A 127 -10.91 -11.06 35.91
N VAL A 128 -10.20 -11.99 35.26
CA VAL A 128 -8.84 -11.78 34.77
C VAL A 128 -8.92 -11.49 33.27
N ALA A 129 -8.53 -10.27 32.88
CA ALA A 129 -8.41 -9.87 31.48
C ALA A 129 -7.16 -10.55 30.86
N LEU A 130 -7.38 -11.59 30.06
CA LEU A 130 -6.34 -12.17 29.21
C LEU A 130 -6.17 -11.28 27.99
N GLY A 131 -5.33 -10.26 28.13
CA GLY A 131 -4.94 -9.37 27.04
C GLY A 131 -4.24 -10.16 25.93
N GLY A 132 -4.99 -10.48 24.89
CA GLY A 132 -4.53 -11.19 23.70
C GLY A 132 -5.63 -11.21 22.64
N GLY A 133 -6.34 -10.10 22.48
CA GLY A 133 -7.41 -10.03 21.52
C GLY A 133 -6.91 -9.77 20.11
N GLU A 134 -7.43 -10.55 19.17
CA GLU A 134 -7.34 -10.18 17.76
C GLU A 134 -8.07 -8.84 17.58
N HIS A 135 -7.33 -7.79 17.25
CA HIS A 135 -7.94 -6.54 16.79
C HIS A 135 -7.95 -6.59 15.27
N GLY A 136 -9.12 -6.46 14.66
CA GLY A 136 -9.28 -6.40 13.21
C GLY A 136 -10.21 -5.28 12.82
N ALA A 137 -10.10 -4.78 11.59
CA ALA A 137 -11.12 -3.92 11.02
C ALA A 137 -11.67 -4.53 9.74
N LYS A 138 -12.95 -4.25 9.48
CA LYS A 138 -13.63 -4.57 8.23
C LYS A 138 -14.26 -3.30 7.68
N ALA A 139 -14.13 -3.08 6.38
CA ALA A 139 -14.80 -2.01 5.66
C ALA A 139 -15.53 -2.60 4.46
N THR A 140 -16.81 -2.28 4.27
CA THR A 140 -17.57 -2.67 3.08
C THR A 140 -17.98 -1.41 2.33
N ILE A 141 -17.69 -1.41 1.03
CA ILE A 141 -17.91 -0.27 0.15
C ILE A 141 -18.69 -0.75 -1.06
N ASP A 142 -19.76 -0.02 -1.37
CA ASP A 142 -20.59 -0.24 -2.55
C ASP A 142 -20.33 0.88 -3.55
N VAL A 143 -20.15 0.52 -4.82
CA VAL A 143 -19.89 1.47 -5.91
C VAL A 143 -20.85 1.19 -7.06
N ARG A 144 -21.33 2.26 -7.69
CA ARG A 144 -22.13 2.23 -8.90
C ARG A 144 -21.50 3.13 -9.95
N LEU A 145 -21.53 2.66 -11.19
CA LEU A 145 -21.12 3.39 -12.36
C LEU A 145 -22.35 3.61 -13.24
N ILE A 146 -22.72 4.87 -13.44
CA ILE A 146 -23.94 5.27 -14.14
C ILE A 146 -23.55 5.87 -15.49
N ASP A 147 -24.14 5.39 -16.58
CA ASP A 147 -24.01 6.00 -17.90
C ASP A 147 -24.74 7.34 -17.94
N THR A 148 -24.04 8.41 -18.29
CA THR A 148 -24.60 9.77 -18.30
C THR A 148 -25.57 10.03 -19.45
N THR A 149 -25.55 9.20 -20.49
CA THR A 149 -26.43 9.30 -21.66
C THR A 149 -27.75 8.58 -21.41
N THR A 150 -27.69 7.35 -20.88
CA THR A 150 -28.89 6.51 -20.69
C THR A 150 -29.42 6.51 -19.27
N SER A 151 -28.65 7.02 -18.30
CA SER A 151 -28.91 6.88 -16.85
C SER A 151 -28.94 5.43 -16.36
N GLU A 152 -28.45 4.48 -17.15
CA GLU A 152 -28.38 3.07 -16.77
C GLU A 152 -27.22 2.83 -15.80
N THR A 153 -27.43 1.96 -14.81
CA THR A 153 -26.33 1.46 -13.96
C THR A 153 -25.53 0.44 -14.74
N ARG A 154 -24.43 0.89 -15.36
CA ARG A 154 -23.54 0.06 -16.18
C ARG A 154 -22.78 -0.99 -15.36
N LEU A 155 -22.45 -0.66 -14.11
CA LEU A 155 -21.71 -1.52 -13.20
C LEU A 155 -22.12 -1.22 -11.75
N ALA A 156 -22.30 -2.26 -10.95
CA ALA A 156 -22.50 -2.15 -9.51
C ALA A 156 -21.66 -3.21 -8.80
N LEU A 157 -20.74 -2.78 -7.94
CA LEU A 157 -19.81 -3.64 -7.22
C LEU A 157 -19.93 -3.40 -5.72
N SER A 158 -19.75 -4.46 -4.93
CA SER A 158 -19.65 -4.39 -3.48
C SER A 158 -18.46 -5.24 -3.04
N GLU A 159 -17.53 -4.63 -2.30
CA GLU A 159 -16.34 -5.31 -1.82
C GLU A 159 -16.11 -5.01 -0.34
N SER A 160 -15.64 -6.04 0.38
CA SER A 160 -15.31 -5.96 1.79
C SER A 160 -13.82 -6.10 1.99
N GLY A 161 -13.17 -5.08 2.54
CA GLY A 161 -11.78 -5.08 2.97
C GLY A 161 -11.60 -5.39 4.43
N THR A 162 -10.47 -6.00 4.73
CA THR A 162 -10.16 -6.49 6.08
C THR A 162 -8.73 -6.16 6.45
N SER A 163 -8.50 -5.89 7.73
CA SER A 163 -7.18 -5.71 8.31
C SER A 163 -7.13 -6.29 9.71
N THR A 164 -5.95 -6.66 10.20
CA THR A 164 -5.76 -7.18 11.56
C THR A 164 -4.47 -6.64 12.19
N ASN A 165 -4.53 -6.23 13.46
CA ASN A 165 -3.37 -5.93 14.32
C ASN A 165 -2.81 -7.20 14.94
N SER A 166 -3.56 -8.30 14.87
CA SER A 166 -2.97 -9.61 15.05
C SER A 166 -1.79 -9.67 14.11
N ALA A 167 -0.61 -9.92 14.66
CA ALA A 167 0.46 -10.58 13.96
C ALA A 167 -0.09 -11.93 13.48
N SER A 168 -0.96 -11.90 12.47
CA SER A 168 -1.21 -12.99 11.57
C SER A 168 0.08 -13.11 10.78
N ALA A 169 1.10 -13.65 11.46
CA ALA A 169 2.28 -14.18 10.85
C ALA A 169 1.77 -15.20 9.85
N VAL A 170 1.64 -14.77 8.60
CA VAL A 170 1.71 -15.71 7.50
C VAL A 170 3.12 -16.26 7.63
N SER A 171 3.22 -17.48 8.14
CA SER A 171 4.48 -18.20 8.21
C SER A 171 4.86 -18.52 6.78
N VAL A 172 5.81 -17.77 6.23
CA VAL A 172 6.43 -18.09 4.94
C VAL A 172 7.69 -18.85 5.29
N MET A 173 7.71 -20.16 5.03
CA MET A 173 8.90 -21.01 5.21
C MET A 173 9.66 -20.77 6.52
N GLY A 174 8.94 -20.79 7.66
CA GLY A 174 9.54 -20.62 9.00
C GLY A 174 9.84 -19.18 9.44
N LEU A 175 9.55 -18.17 8.61
CA LEU A 175 9.68 -16.75 8.96
C LEU A 175 8.30 -16.14 9.27
N SER A 176 8.20 -15.50 10.43
CA SER A 176 7.00 -14.78 10.87
C SER A 176 7.07 -13.33 10.41
N PHE A 177 6.22 -12.95 9.46
CA PHE A 177 6.15 -11.56 8.95
C PHE A 177 5.14 -10.78 9.78
N ALA A 178 5.58 -9.67 10.39
CA ALA A 178 4.75 -8.71 11.11
C ALA A 178 4.37 -7.57 10.16
N GLU A 179 3.08 -7.27 10.06
CA GLU A 179 2.54 -6.25 9.16
C GLU A 179 2.67 -4.85 9.78
N ALA A 180 3.33 -3.91 9.11
CA ALA A 180 3.58 -2.56 9.61
C ALA A 180 2.51 -1.54 9.17
N GLU A 181 1.59 -1.17 10.06
CA GLU A 181 1.68 0.13 10.75
C GLU A 181 1.45 1.50 10.04
N PHE A 182 0.91 1.64 8.82
CA PHE A 182 0.42 2.97 8.33
C PHE A 182 -1.12 3.09 8.45
N GLY A 183 -1.63 4.20 8.99
CA GLY A 183 -3.05 4.63 8.90
C GLY A 183 -4.09 4.03 9.86
N GLY A 184 -3.73 3.10 10.75
CA GLY A 184 -4.70 2.36 11.58
C GLY A 184 -5.47 1.29 10.80
N LEU A 185 -6.12 0.36 11.50
CA LEU A 185 -6.76 -0.81 10.90
C LEU A 185 -7.90 -0.44 9.94
N GLN A 186 -8.77 0.48 10.32
CA GLN A 186 -9.87 0.93 9.47
C GLN A 186 -9.39 1.46 8.12
N ALA A 187 -8.35 2.30 8.10
CA ALA A 187 -7.82 2.85 6.84
C ALA A 187 -7.20 1.77 5.94
N ARG A 188 -6.61 0.72 6.51
CA ARG A 188 -6.13 -0.44 5.73
C ARG A 188 -7.28 -1.26 5.17
N ALA A 189 -8.31 -1.51 5.96
CA ALA A 189 -9.51 -2.21 5.50
C ALA A 189 -10.20 -1.42 4.37
N ILE A 190 -10.33 -0.10 4.50
CA ILE A 190 -10.83 0.79 3.44
C ILE A 190 -9.96 0.69 2.19
N ALA A 191 -8.64 0.81 2.33
CA ALA A 191 -7.74 0.74 1.19
C ALA A 191 -7.78 -0.60 0.45
N ASP A 192 -7.88 -1.70 1.20
CA ASP A 192 -8.03 -3.04 0.64
C ASP A 192 -9.34 -3.17 -0.16
N ALA A 193 -10.46 -2.66 0.37
CA ALA A 193 -11.73 -2.61 -0.35
C ALA A 193 -11.66 -1.75 -1.62
N VAL A 194 -11.13 -0.53 -1.50
CA VAL A 194 -10.96 0.41 -2.62
C VAL A 194 -10.09 -0.20 -3.73
N ASN A 195 -8.98 -0.85 -3.37
CA ASN A 195 -8.09 -1.48 -4.35
C ASN A 195 -8.79 -2.59 -5.13
N ARG A 196 -9.62 -3.42 -4.48
CA ARG A 196 -10.40 -4.45 -5.17
C ARG A 196 -11.45 -3.86 -6.09
N LEU A 197 -12.19 -2.84 -5.62
CA LEU A 197 -13.19 -2.16 -6.45
C LEU A 197 -12.55 -1.49 -7.66
N ALA A 198 -11.44 -0.77 -7.45
CA ALA A 198 -10.71 -0.13 -8.53
C ALA A 198 -10.16 -1.16 -9.54
N HIS A 199 -9.67 -2.32 -9.07
CA HIS A 199 -9.30 -3.41 -9.97
C HIS A 199 -10.49 -3.94 -10.77
N GLY A 200 -11.64 -4.18 -10.12
CA GLY A 200 -12.86 -4.62 -10.79
C GLY A 200 -13.32 -3.64 -11.88
N ILE A 201 -13.34 -2.34 -11.58
CA ILE A 201 -13.70 -1.29 -12.54
C ILE A 201 -12.70 -1.25 -13.70
N ARG A 202 -11.39 -1.24 -13.43
CA ARG A 202 -10.36 -1.21 -14.50
C ARG A 202 -10.42 -2.45 -15.38
N SER A 203 -10.72 -3.61 -14.80
CA SER A 203 -10.84 -4.89 -15.52
C SER A 203 -12.10 -4.94 -16.38
N GLU A 204 -13.27 -4.66 -15.79
CA GLU A 204 -14.55 -4.79 -16.48
C GLU A 204 -14.84 -3.65 -17.46
N LEU A 205 -14.41 -2.43 -17.12
CA LEU A 205 -14.67 -1.26 -17.96
C LEU A 205 -13.49 -0.96 -18.88
N GLY A 206 -12.27 -1.02 -18.34
CA GLY A 206 -11.04 -0.69 -19.08
C GLY A 206 -10.38 -1.87 -19.79
N GLY A 207 -10.80 -3.10 -19.50
CA GLY A 207 -10.13 -4.30 -20.03
C GLY A 207 -8.71 -4.50 -19.49
N GLU A 208 -8.34 -3.83 -18.40
CA GLU A 208 -6.99 -3.93 -17.84
C GLU A 208 -6.79 -5.26 -17.10
N SER A 209 -5.64 -5.90 -17.33
CA SER A 209 -5.20 -7.05 -16.53
C SER A 209 -3.78 -6.85 -16.02
N SER A 210 -3.53 -7.38 -14.83
CA SER A 210 -2.23 -7.41 -14.18
C SER A 210 -1.61 -8.80 -14.30
N HIS A 211 -0.28 -8.86 -14.31
CA HIS A 211 0.48 -10.07 -14.60
C HIS A 211 1.70 -10.27 -13.69
N VAL A 212 2.13 -11.52 -13.61
CA VAL A 212 3.43 -11.90 -13.07
C VAL A 212 4.53 -11.48 -14.05
N LEU A 213 5.51 -10.71 -13.57
CA LEU A 213 6.68 -10.27 -14.35
C LEU A 213 7.84 -11.26 -14.26
N ASN A 214 8.07 -11.83 -13.08
CA ASN A 214 9.16 -12.78 -12.85
C ASN A 214 8.86 -13.70 -11.67
N VAL A 215 9.45 -14.90 -11.70
CA VAL A 215 9.39 -15.89 -10.62
C VAL A 215 10.81 -16.33 -10.33
N SER A 216 11.30 -16.10 -9.12
CA SER A 216 12.67 -16.44 -8.71
C SER A 216 12.69 -17.04 -7.31
N GLY A 217 13.05 -18.32 -7.21
CA GLY A 217 13.04 -19.04 -5.94
C GLY A 217 11.63 -19.06 -5.32
N ASN A 218 11.46 -18.39 -4.19
CA ASN A 218 10.17 -18.27 -3.49
C ASN A 218 9.59 -16.84 -3.55
N GLU A 219 10.05 -16.03 -4.50
CA GLU A 219 9.58 -14.66 -4.73
C GLU A 219 8.98 -14.51 -6.12
N VAL A 220 7.95 -13.67 -6.21
CA VAL A 220 7.23 -13.34 -7.44
C VAL A 220 7.22 -11.82 -7.59
N VAL A 221 7.63 -11.32 -8.75
CA VAL A 221 7.50 -9.91 -9.10
C VAL A 221 6.22 -9.74 -9.91
N ILE A 222 5.38 -8.77 -9.54
CA ILE A 222 4.10 -8.47 -10.20
C ILE A 222 4.09 -7.05 -10.75
N ASP A 223 3.34 -6.81 -11.82
CA ASP A 223 3.20 -5.49 -12.49
C ASP A 223 2.25 -4.51 -11.77
N VAL A 224 2.03 -4.72 -10.47
CA VAL A 224 1.20 -3.88 -9.62
C VAL A 224 2.09 -3.23 -8.58
N GLY A 225 2.31 -1.92 -8.71
CA GLY A 225 3.05 -1.11 -7.75
C GLY A 225 2.16 -0.19 -6.92
N SER A 226 2.76 0.71 -6.14
CA SER A 226 2.05 1.66 -5.28
C SER A 226 1.12 2.59 -6.05
N THR A 227 1.43 2.89 -7.31
CA THR A 227 0.56 3.69 -8.20
C THR A 227 -0.74 2.98 -8.50
N MET A 228 -0.73 1.65 -8.63
CA MET A 228 -1.93 0.82 -8.85
C MET A 228 -2.63 0.41 -7.53
N GLY A 229 -2.13 0.93 -6.40
CA GLY A 229 -2.70 0.71 -5.08
C GLY A 229 -2.01 -0.37 -4.26
N ALA A 230 -0.95 -1.04 -4.74
CA ALA A 230 -0.28 -2.08 -3.95
C ALA A 230 0.25 -1.53 -2.62
N LYS A 231 0.04 -2.32 -1.56
CA LYS A 231 0.59 -2.06 -0.22
C LYS A 231 1.22 -3.32 0.33
N GLU A 232 2.25 -3.14 1.16
CA GLU A 232 2.82 -4.23 1.95
C GLU A 232 1.70 -4.94 2.73
N GLY A 233 1.73 -6.27 2.72
CA GLY A 233 0.70 -7.08 3.36
C GLY A 233 -0.43 -7.56 2.45
N GLN A 234 -0.66 -6.89 1.32
CA GLN A 234 -1.78 -7.19 0.44
C GLN A 234 -1.62 -8.54 -0.26
N LEU A 235 -2.74 -9.26 -0.46
CA LEU A 235 -2.77 -10.56 -1.10
C LEU A 235 -3.27 -10.47 -2.54
N TYR A 236 -2.60 -11.19 -3.43
CA TYR A 236 -2.99 -11.37 -4.83
C TYR A 236 -3.11 -12.86 -5.14
N LEU A 237 -4.22 -13.22 -5.80
CA LEU A 237 -4.37 -14.51 -6.45
C LEU A 237 -3.63 -14.46 -7.79
N VAL A 238 -2.74 -15.43 -8.01
CA VAL A 238 -2.15 -15.73 -9.32
C VAL A 238 -2.95 -16.84 -9.96
N TYR A 239 -3.41 -16.64 -11.19
CA TYR A 239 -4.23 -17.60 -11.91
C TYR A 239 -3.87 -17.66 -13.40
N ALA A 240 -4.10 -18.83 -14.00
CA ALA A 240 -4.11 -19.00 -15.45
C ALA A 240 -5.55 -18.97 -15.97
N GLU A 241 -5.73 -18.48 -17.19
CA GLU A 241 -7.01 -18.62 -17.89
C GLU A 241 -7.09 -19.99 -18.57
N GLY A 242 -8.20 -20.68 -18.34
CA GLY A 242 -8.58 -21.93 -18.96
C GLY A 242 -9.46 -21.70 -20.19
N LYS A 243 -10.43 -22.59 -20.39
CA LYS A 243 -11.29 -22.58 -21.57
C LYS A 243 -12.28 -21.41 -21.50
N THR A 244 -12.68 -20.92 -22.67
CA THR A 244 -13.79 -19.96 -22.77
C THR A 244 -15.08 -20.62 -22.34
N ILE A 245 -15.77 -20.00 -21.40
CA ILE A 245 -17.12 -20.36 -20.97
C ILE A 245 -18.07 -19.71 -21.98
N LEU A 246 -18.83 -20.52 -22.71
CA LEU A 246 -19.80 -20.07 -23.69
C LEU A 246 -21.21 -20.14 -23.09
N GLY A 247 -22.01 -19.12 -23.34
CA GLY A 247 -23.42 -19.12 -23.02
C GLY A 247 -24.19 -19.99 -23.99
N MET A 248 -25.47 -20.21 -23.69
CA MET A 248 -26.32 -21.06 -24.52
C MET A 248 -26.54 -20.48 -25.93
N SER A 249 -26.34 -19.18 -26.12
CA SER A 249 -26.40 -18.54 -27.45
C SER A 249 -25.04 -18.45 -28.16
N GLY A 250 -23.98 -19.04 -27.60
CA GLY A 250 -22.63 -19.07 -28.16
C GLY A 250 -21.80 -17.82 -27.86
N GLU A 251 -22.32 -16.88 -27.08
CA GLU A 251 -21.60 -15.73 -26.57
C GLU A 251 -20.53 -16.14 -25.57
N SER A 252 -19.37 -15.48 -25.59
CA SER A 252 -18.31 -15.71 -24.60
C SER A 252 -18.69 -15.04 -23.28
N LEU A 253 -19.04 -15.84 -22.28
CA LEU A 253 -19.37 -15.37 -20.93
C LEU A 253 -18.12 -15.10 -20.08
N GLY A 254 -16.99 -15.72 -20.42
CA GLY A 254 -15.73 -15.54 -19.71
C GLY A 254 -14.75 -16.65 -19.98
N ARG A 255 -13.72 -16.77 -19.14
CA ARG A 255 -12.77 -17.88 -19.17
C ARG A 255 -12.67 -18.50 -17.79
N ASP A 256 -12.51 -19.82 -17.74
CA ASP A 256 -12.26 -20.54 -16.50
C ASP A 256 -11.02 -19.94 -15.81
N LYS A 257 -11.15 -19.50 -14.56
CA LYS A 257 -9.99 -19.08 -13.76
C LYS A 257 -9.43 -20.28 -13.05
N MET A 258 -8.13 -20.53 -13.21
CA MET A 258 -7.43 -21.65 -12.59
C MET A 258 -6.46 -21.12 -11.54
N PRO A 259 -6.83 -21.16 -10.24
CA PRO A 259 -5.99 -20.66 -9.16
C PRO A 259 -4.67 -21.42 -9.09
N LEU A 260 -3.54 -20.72 -9.24
CA LEU A 260 -2.20 -21.30 -9.18
C LEU A 260 -1.59 -21.12 -7.79
N ALA A 261 -1.60 -19.89 -7.28
CA ALA A 261 -0.99 -19.54 -5.99
C ALA A 261 -1.59 -18.25 -5.43
N VAL A 262 -1.45 -18.04 -4.13
CA VAL A 262 -1.64 -16.72 -3.51
C VAL A 262 -0.28 -16.18 -3.10
N VAL A 263 -0.04 -14.91 -3.43
CA VAL A 263 1.20 -14.20 -3.08
C VAL A 263 0.87 -12.99 -2.20
N LYS A 264 1.75 -12.71 -1.23
CA LYS A 264 1.67 -11.59 -0.30
C LYS A 264 2.72 -10.55 -0.67
N VAL A 265 2.32 -9.30 -0.85
CA VAL A 265 3.22 -8.19 -1.14
C VAL A 265 4.15 -7.97 0.04
N ARG A 266 5.46 -7.94 -0.25
CA ARG A 266 6.54 -7.70 0.71
C ARG A 266 7.14 -6.32 0.53
N ASP A 267 7.54 -6.00 -0.70
CA ASP A 267 8.17 -4.73 -1.03
C ASP A 267 7.43 -4.11 -2.22
N VAL A 268 7.19 -2.80 -2.14
CA VAL A 268 6.40 -2.07 -3.14
C VAL A 268 7.26 -1.00 -3.81
N ALA A 269 7.40 -1.08 -5.12
CA ALA A 269 7.92 0.00 -5.96
C ALA A 269 6.77 0.75 -6.65
N SER A 270 7.07 1.81 -7.39
CA SER A 270 6.04 2.64 -8.04
C SER A 270 5.19 1.86 -9.05
N GLY A 271 5.82 1.04 -9.89
CA GLY A 271 5.16 0.29 -10.98
C GLY A 271 5.18 -1.23 -10.85
N HIS A 272 5.80 -1.78 -9.80
CA HIS A 272 5.83 -3.23 -9.55
C HIS A 272 5.93 -3.50 -8.05
N SER A 273 5.67 -4.74 -7.65
CA SER A 273 5.88 -5.20 -6.27
C SER A 273 6.57 -6.55 -6.26
N THR A 274 7.38 -6.78 -5.22
CA THR A 274 7.95 -8.09 -4.91
C THR A 274 7.08 -8.76 -3.86
N CYS A 275 6.68 -9.99 -4.15
CA CYS A 275 5.75 -10.76 -3.35
C CYS A 275 6.39 -12.07 -2.89
N ALA A 276 6.03 -12.50 -1.69
CA ALA A 276 6.34 -13.82 -1.16
C ALA A 276 5.13 -14.76 -1.31
N VAL A 277 5.39 -16.05 -1.46
CA VAL A 277 4.35 -17.08 -1.62
C VAL A 277 3.68 -17.37 -0.28
N ALA A 278 2.35 -17.54 -0.27
CA ALA A 278 1.62 -17.98 0.91
C ALA A 278 1.90 -19.45 1.26
N SER A 279 1.84 -19.80 2.54
CA SER A 279 2.27 -21.09 3.13
C SER A 279 1.71 -22.36 2.48
N ASN A 280 0.52 -22.27 1.86
CA ASN A 280 -0.20 -23.40 1.26
C ASN A 280 -0.13 -23.39 -0.28
N CYS A 281 0.77 -22.61 -0.87
CA CYS A 281 0.87 -22.44 -2.31
C CYS A 281 2.25 -22.87 -2.81
N SER A 282 2.30 -23.44 -4.01
CA SER A 282 3.53 -23.76 -4.72
C SER A 282 3.65 -22.86 -5.95
N LEU A 283 4.85 -22.34 -6.22
CA LEU A 283 5.14 -21.62 -7.45
C LEU A 283 5.49 -22.54 -8.63
N SER A 284 5.48 -23.85 -8.44
CA SER A 284 5.84 -24.81 -9.49
C SER A 284 5.03 -24.66 -10.79
N LEU A 285 3.81 -24.13 -10.71
CA LEU A 285 2.95 -23.88 -11.86
C LEU A 285 2.90 -22.41 -12.29
N VAL A 286 3.43 -21.50 -11.46
CA VAL A 286 3.40 -20.06 -11.70
C VAL A 286 4.52 -19.67 -12.64
N ARG A 287 4.22 -18.81 -13.62
CA ARG A 287 5.13 -18.36 -14.66
C ARG A 287 4.89 -16.89 -14.97
N ARG A 288 5.88 -16.27 -15.62
CA ARG A 288 5.71 -14.92 -16.20
C ARG A 288 4.48 -14.90 -17.11
N GLY A 289 3.71 -13.82 -17.05
CA GLY A 289 2.50 -13.63 -17.85
C GLY A 289 1.23 -14.25 -17.26
N ASP A 290 1.31 -15.01 -16.15
CA ASP A 290 0.10 -15.41 -15.41
C ASP A 290 -0.63 -14.18 -14.88
N LYS A 291 -1.96 -14.22 -14.89
CA LYS A 291 -2.80 -13.10 -14.46
C LYS A 291 -2.88 -13.04 -12.94
N ILE A 292 -3.07 -11.83 -12.43
CA ILE A 292 -3.24 -11.60 -11.00
C ILE A 292 -4.46 -10.73 -10.69
N GLU A 293 -5.08 -11.00 -9.56
CA GLU A 293 -6.17 -10.18 -9.01
C GLU A 293 -6.08 -10.08 -7.48
N PRO A 294 -6.43 -8.93 -6.89
CA PRO A 294 -6.43 -8.76 -5.44
C PRO A 294 -7.48 -9.66 -4.76
N VAL A 295 -7.12 -10.30 -3.64
CA VAL A 295 -7.96 -11.27 -2.92
C VAL A 295 -7.98 -11.00 -1.42
N THR A 296 -9.08 -11.32 -0.73
CA THR A 296 -9.13 -11.25 0.75
C THR A 296 -8.43 -12.45 1.39
N ALA A 297 -7.94 -12.28 2.62
CA ALA A 297 -7.39 -13.39 3.39
C ALA A 297 -8.42 -14.52 3.59
N ALA A 298 -9.70 -14.19 3.75
CA ALA A 298 -10.78 -15.17 3.88
C ALA A 298 -10.97 -15.99 2.60
N LYS A 299 -11.08 -15.33 1.43
CA LYS A 299 -11.18 -16.01 0.12
C LYS A 299 -9.95 -16.86 -0.15
N ALA A 300 -8.75 -16.34 0.13
CA ALA A 300 -7.48 -17.05 -0.06
C ALA A 300 -7.39 -18.34 0.77
N LYS A 301 -7.88 -18.34 2.01
CA LYS A 301 -7.89 -19.54 2.89
C LYS A 301 -8.78 -20.67 2.37
N THR A 302 -9.85 -20.34 1.65
CA THR A 302 -10.83 -21.32 1.13
C THR A 302 -10.54 -21.77 -0.31
N MET A 303 -9.56 -21.17 -0.98
CA MET A 303 -9.25 -21.49 -2.38
C MET A 303 -8.62 -22.87 -2.53
N LYS A 304 -9.01 -23.55 -3.61
CA LYS A 304 -8.36 -24.78 -4.08
C LYS A 304 -7.45 -24.44 -5.25
N PHE A 305 -6.19 -24.82 -5.15
CA PHE A 305 -5.19 -24.61 -6.19
C PHE A 305 -5.12 -25.82 -7.11
N VAL A 306 -4.88 -25.58 -8.40
CA VAL A 306 -4.73 -26.65 -9.38
C VAL A 306 -3.39 -27.36 -9.21
N SER A 307 -3.36 -28.67 -9.46
CA SER A 307 -2.14 -29.48 -9.39
C SER A 307 -1.38 -29.55 -10.72
N SER A 308 -1.99 -29.11 -11.83
CA SER A 308 -1.38 -29.06 -13.15
C SER A 308 -1.98 -27.93 -14.01
N ARG A 309 -1.21 -27.45 -14.99
CA ARG A 309 -1.66 -26.47 -15.98
C ARG A 309 -2.36 -27.20 -17.14
N PRO A 310 -3.51 -26.73 -17.64
CA PRO A 310 -4.13 -27.33 -18.81
C PRO A 310 -3.34 -26.98 -20.08
N ALA A 311 -3.47 -27.82 -21.10
CA ALA A 311 -2.81 -27.65 -22.40
C ALA A 311 -3.09 -26.26 -23.02
N ALA A 312 -4.36 -25.80 -23.02
CA ALA A 312 -4.77 -24.52 -23.61
C ALA A 312 -4.03 -23.29 -23.05
N SER A 313 -3.78 -23.26 -21.74
CA SER A 313 -3.02 -22.17 -21.10
C SER A 313 -1.53 -22.22 -21.46
N SER A 314 -1.00 -23.42 -21.68
CA SER A 314 0.40 -23.66 -22.04
C SER A 314 0.66 -23.39 -23.52
N GLU A 315 -0.29 -23.70 -24.40
CA GLU A 315 -0.27 -23.36 -25.82
C GLU A 315 -0.30 -21.85 -26.03
N THR A 316 -1.23 -21.15 -25.40
CA THR A 316 -1.32 -19.67 -25.45
C THR A 316 -0.02 -19.02 -24.96
N PHE A 317 0.56 -19.54 -23.86
CA PHE A 317 1.84 -19.06 -23.36
C PHE A 317 3.00 -19.31 -24.33
N ASN A 318 3.11 -20.51 -24.90
CA ASN A 318 4.17 -20.84 -25.84
C ASN A 318 4.09 -20.03 -27.14
N GLN A 319 2.89 -19.66 -27.59
CA GLN A 319 2.71 -18.78 -28.75
C GLN A 319 3.16 -17.35 -28.49
N ILE A 320 2.95 -16.81 -27.28
CA ILE A 320 3.26 -15.41 -26.95
C ILE A 320 4.69 -15.24 -26.42
N PHE A 321 5.16 -16.18 -25.58
CA PHE A 321 6.40 -16.06 -24.81
C PHE A 321 7.38 -17.23 -25.02
N GLY A 322 7.05 -18.19 -25.88
CA GLY A 322 7.97 -19.27 -26.25
C GLY A 322 9.13 -18.77 -27.11
N PRO A 323 10.15 -19.61 -27.35
CA PRO A 323 11.36 -19.25 -28.09
C PRO A 323 11.15 -18.84 -29.57
N GLN A 324 9.91 -18.81 -30.07
CA GLN A 324 9.57 -18.31 -31.41
C GLN A 324 9.06 -16.85 -31.43
N GLY A 325 9.07 -16.12 -30.30
CA GLY A 325 8.66 -14.72 -30.21
C GLY A 325 9.56 -13.68 -30.92
N GLN A 326 10.46 -14.11 -31.81
CA GLN A 326 11.20 -13.24 -32.74
C GLN A 326 11.14 -13.83 -34.15
N SER A 327 10.01 -13.69 -34.84
CA SER A 327 9.93 -13.39 -36.28
C SER A 327 8.48 -13.43 -36.72
N GLY A 328 8.03 -12.38 -37.41
CA GLY A 328 6.78 -12.44 -38.15
C GLY A 328 6.86 -13.38 -39.36
N ALA A 329 5.66 -13.76 -39.81
CA ALA A 329 5.28 -14.38 -41.09
C ALA A 329 5.19 -15.92 -41.22
N VAL A 330 3.93 -16.36 -41.30
CA VAL A 330 3.27 -17.36 -42.18
C VAL A 330 3.92 -18.74 -42.44
N ALA A 331 3.11 -19.75 -42.12
CA ALA A 331 3.13 -21.19 -42.41
C ALA A 331 3.98 -21.77 -43.58
N SER A 332 4.66 -22.89 -43.32
CA SER A 332 4.61 -24.14 -44.13
C SER A 332 5.28 -25.36 -43.43
N VAL A 333 4.80 -26.55 -43.82
CA VAL A 333 4.97 -27.95 -43.34
C VAL A 333 6.39 -28.56 -43.55
N PRO A 334 6.79 -29.69 -42.91
CA PRO A 334 8.16 -29.99 -42.46
C PRO A 334 8.96 -30.94 -43.36
N GLN A 335 10.29 -30.99 -43.19
CA GLN A 335 11.16 -32.05 -43.71
C GLN A 335 12.43 -32.27 -42.86
N ASP A 336 12.91 -33.52 -42.96
CA ASP A 336 13.84 -34.29 -42.13
C ASP A 336 15.28 -33.76 -41.91
N ALA A 337 15.85 -34.30 -40.81
CA ALA A 337 17.22 -34.35 -40.24
C ALA A 337 18.45 -34.48 -41.20
N PRO A 338 19.73 -34.54 -40.71
CA PRO A 338 20.32 -34.28 -39.38
C PRO A 338 21.56 -33.31 -39.38
N ALA A 339 22.09 -33.04 -38.18
CA ALA A 339 23.26 -32.20 -37.84
C ALA A 339 24.62 -32.63 -38.45
N PRO A 340 25.65 -31.75 -38.36
CA PRO A 340 26.76 -32.10 -37.45
C PRO A 340 27.42 -30.93 -36.67
N ALA A 341 27.87 -31.31 -35.47
CA ALA A 341 29.06 -30.95 -34.69
C ALA A 341 29.69 -29.53 -34.71
N ALA A 342 29.70 -28.95 -33.49
CA ALA A 342 30.82 -28.39 -32.72
C ALA A 342 31.97 -27.64 -33.42
N GLU A 343 32.25 -26.41 -32.96
CA GLU A 343 33.57 -26.02 -32.44
C GLU A 343 33.50 -24.67 -31.69
N THR A 344 34.16 -24.60 -30.53
CA THR A 344 34.44 -23.38 -29.75
C THR A 344 35.91 -23.03 -29.99
N PRO A 345 36.28 -21.74 -30.05
CA PRO A 345 37.34 -21.33 -29.12
C PRO A 345 37.25 -19.89 -28.57
N ALA A 346 37.55 -19.81 -27.27
CA ALA A 346 38.47 -18.89 -26.58
C ALA A 346 38.38 -17.34 -26.70
N LYS A 347 38.33 -16.73 -25.50
CA LYS A 347 38.79 -15.37 -25.15
C LYS A 347 40.23 -15.08 -25.60
N PRO A 348 40.59 -13.78 -25.72
CA PRO A 348 41.66 -13.27 -24.86
C PRO A 348 41.36 -11.92 -24.18
N ALA A 349 42.28 -11.57 -23.27
CA ALA A 349 42.23 -10.58 -22.21
C ALA A 349 42.63 -9.14 -22.60
N VAL A 350 42.14 -8.20 -21.79
CA VAL A 350 42.78 -7.01 -21.17
C VAL A 350 43.89 -6.26 -21.93
N HIS A 351 43.69 -4.95 -22.12
CA HIS A 351 44.72 -3.94 -21.89
C HIS A 351 44.12 -2.65 -21.31
N GLU A 352 44.77 -2.17 -20.25
CA GLU A 352 44.57 -0.90 -19.56
C GLU A 352 45.11 0.28 -20.41
N ASP A 353 44.51 1.46 -20.29
CA ASP A 353 45.32 2.66 -20.09
C ASP A 353 44.56 3.82 -19.43
N LYS A 354 45.31 4.62 -18.68
CA LYS A 354 44.92 5.47 -17.55
C LYS A 354 45.12 6.96 -17.88
N LYS A 355 44.22 7.86 -17.46
CA LYS A 355 44.46 9.29 -17.13
C LYS A 355 43.12 9.98 -16.78
N GLU A 356 42.98 10.97 -15.90
CA GLU A 356 43.64 11.53 -14.71
C GLU A 356 42.67 12.63 -14.22
N GLU A 357 42.55 12.79 -12.91
CA GLU A 357 41.58 13.62 -12.16
C GLU A 357 41.94 15.14 -12.19
N PRO A 358 41.11 16.08 -11.68
CA PRO A 358 41.06 16.33 -10.22
C PRO A 358 39.72 16.83 -9.61
N ALA A 359 39.55 16.57 -8.31
CA ALA A 359 38.55 17.10 -7.37
C ALA A 359 38.70 18.61 -7.03
N PRO A 360 37.73 19.20 -6.28
CA PRO A 360 37.92 19.46 -4.83
C PRO A 360 36.57 19.35 -4.04
N ALA A 361 36.42 19.38 -2.72
CA ALA A 361 37.25 19.45 -1.51
C ALA A 361 36.38 18.99 -0.30
N ALA A 362 37.04 18.49 0.75
CA ALA A 362 36.44 18.21 2.05
C ALA A 362 36.70 19.35 3.05
N VAL A 363 35.80 19.55 4.03
CA VAL A 363 36.10 20.33 5.24
C VAL A 363 35.63 19.59 6.50
N SER A 364 36.64 19.06 7.20
CA SER A 364 36.85 18.93 8.65
C SER A 364 35.73 18.54 9.63
N SER A 365 36.05 17.46 10.35
CA SER A 365 35.65 17.09 11.71
C SER A 365 35.95 18.15 12.77
N VAL A 366 35.12 18.23 13.82
CA VAL A 366 35.56 18.55 15.19
C VAL A 366 34.79 17.69 16.18
N ALA A 367 35.50 16.86 16.93
CA ALA A 367 35.05 16.27 18.18
C ALA A 367 35.45 17.19 19.34
N SER A 368 34.58 17.38 20.34
CA SER A 368 34.94 17.80 21.70
C SER A 368 33.79 17.51 22.67
N ALA A 369 34.16 16.96 23.83
CA ALA A 369 33.31 16.37 24.87
C ALA A 369 32.74 17.42 25.86
N PRO A 370 32.26 16.98 27.04
CA PRO A 370 30.88 17.09 27.53
C PRO A 370 30.59 18.44 28.21
N ARG A 371 29.38 18.98 28.05
CA ARG A 371 28.89 20.11 28.85
C ARG A 371 27.70 19.73 29.73
N SER A 372 27.80 20.25 30.94
CA SER A 372 27.00 20.06 32.14
C SER A 372 25.55 20.53 32.04
N SER A 373 24.68 19.77 32.72
CA SER A 373 23.41 20.15 33.38
C SER A 373 22.75 21.46 32.92
N ALA A 374 21.96 21.36 31.85
CA ALA A 374 20.88 22.30 31.56
C ALA A 374 19.63 21.92 32.37
N PRO A 375 18.74 22.88 32.72
CA PRO A 375 17.63 22.65 33.63
C PRO A 375 16.61 21.70 33.01
N VAL A 376 16.07 20.78 33.82
CA VAL A 376 14.99 19.87 33.43
C VAL A 376 13.83 20.69 32.89
N ALA A 377 13.53 20.55 31.59
CA ALA A 377 12.37 21.16 30.97
C ALA A 377 11.11 20.66 31.70
N GLN A 378 10.44 21.55 32.43
CA GLN A 378 9.12 21.28 32.98
C GLN A 378 8.17 21.02 31.81
N ALA A 379 7.36 19.96 31.90
CA ALA A 379 6.30 19.72 30.93
C ALA A 379 5.38 20.94 30.91
N GLY A 380 5.44 21.75 29.85
CA GLY A 380 4.49 22.84 29.62
C GLY A 380 3.05 22.31 29.65
N GLU A 381 2.09 23.17 29.99
CA GLU A 381 0.68 22.80 30.19
C GLU A 381 0.18 21.79 29.15
N ALA A 382 -0.25 20.62 29.64
CA ALA A 382 -0.67 19.51 28.80
C ALA A 382 -1.88 19.90 27.93
N LYS A 383 -1.84 19.55 26.64
CA LYS A 383 -3.01 19.68 25.75
C LYS A 383 -4.17 18.87 26.32
N LYS A 384 -5.31 19.52 26.53
CA LYS A 384 -6.52 18.88 27.09
C LYS A 384 -7.18 18.00 26.03
N ILE A 385 -7.33 16.72 26.34
CA ILE A 385 -8.12 15.76 25.57
C ILE A 385 -9.42 15.52 26.35
N PRO A 386 -10.61 15.76 25.78
CA PRO A 386 -11.89 15.54 26.48
C PRO A 386 -11.99 14.12 27.04
N GLY A 387 -12.26 13.99 28.35
CA GLY A 387 -12.43 12.70 29.01
C GLY A 387 -11.14 11.89 29.26
N PHE A 388 -9.94 12.46 29.03
CA PHE A 388 -8.68 11.77 29.25
C PHE A 388 -7.77 12.55 30.20
N ASP A 389 -7.42 11.94 31.33
CA ASP A 389 -6.45 12.48 32.29
C ASP A 389 -5.07 11.81 32.10
N PRO A 390 -4.05 12.54 31.62
CA PRO A 390 -2.72 12.00 31.43
C PRO A 390 -1.97 11.73 32.74
N ASN A 391 -2.43 12.25 33.88
CA ASN A 391 -1.80 12.05 35.19
C ASN A 391 -2.17 10.73 35.84
N THR A 392 -3.22 10.05 35.35
CA THR A 392 -3.69 8.76 35.87
C THR A 392 -3.54 7.62 34.86
N SER A 393 -3.05 7.91 33.65
CA SER A 393 -2.97 6.95 32.54
C SER A 393 -1.54 6.51 32.26
N THR A 394 -1.35 5.23 31.93
CA THR A 394 -0.07 4.68 31.42
C THR A 394 -0.12 4.40 29.92
N ASP A 395 -1.21 4.82 29.26
CA ASP A 395 -1.46 4.61 27.84
C ASP A 395 -0.61 5.54 26.97
N VAL A 396 -0.32 5.10 25.75
CA VAL A 396 0.46 5.88 24.79
C VAL A 396 -0.21 7.21 24.40
N LYS A 397 -1.54 7.34 24.55
CA LYS A 397 -2.30 8.58 24.38
C LYS A 397 -1.80 9.72 25.26
N VAL A 398 -1.10 9.43 26.36
CA VAL A 398 -0.42 10.47 27.16
C VAL A 398 0.55 11.30 26.32
N ILE A 399 1.17 10.72 25.28
CA ILE A 399 2.10 11.46 24.39
C ILE A 399 1.37 12.53 23.56
N GLN A 400 0.06 12.37 23.33
CA GLN A 400 -0.76 13.36 22.60
C GLN A 400 -1.05 14.60 23.44
N THR A 401 -0.92 14.51 24.77
CA THR A 401 -1.07 15.67 25.66
C THR A 401 0.21 16.49 25.75
N TYR A 402 1.34 15.99 25.23
CA TYR A 402 2.57 16.76 25.16
C TYR A 402 2.43 17.91 24.16
N ASN A 403 2.98 19.07 24.51
CA ASN A 403 2.97 20.23 23.62
C ASN A 403 4.07 20.10 22.54
N LEU A 404 3.89 19.15 21.63
CA LEU A 404 4.80 18.81 20.53
C LEU A 404 4.12 19.01 19.18
N ASP A 405 4.93 19.19 18.13
CA ASP A 405 4.46 19.09 16.76
C ASP A 405 4.04 17.65 16.43
N MET A 406 3.24 17.50 15.37
CA MET A 406 2.68 16.21 14.98
C MET A 406 3.75 15.18 14.62
N GLY A 407 4.85 15.59 14.00
CA GLY A 407 5.96 14.71 13.62
C GLY A 407 6.67 14.15 14.84
N THR A 408 7.06 15.01 15.78
CA THR A 408 7.74 14.60 17.02
C THR A 408 6.82 13.76 17.92
N SER A 409 5.55 14.13 18.08
CA SER A 409 4.58 13.34 18.85
C SER A 409 4.40 11.93 18.26
N ASN A 410 4.32 11.81 16.93
CA ASN A 410 4.23 10.53 16.25
C ASN A 410 5.51 9.69 16.42
N MET A 411 6.69 10.30 16.32
CA MET A 411 7.96 9.61 16.56
C MET A 411 8.07 9.04 17.98
N LEU A 412 7.68 9.82 18.99
CA LEU A 412 7.65 9.35 20.39
C LEU A 412 6.64 8.23 20.58
N ARG A 413 5.45 8.33 19.96
CA ARG A 413 4.42 7.28 19.98
C ARG A 413 4.93 5.98 19.37
N ILE A 414 5.61 6.05 18.22
CA ILE A 414 6.21 4.89 17.55
C ILE A 414 7.28 4.24 18.45
N ALA A 415 8.20 5.05 19.00
CA ALA A 415 9.24 4.56 19.90
C ALA A 415 8.64 3.87 21.14
N HIS A 416 7.59 4.45 21.72
CA HIS A 416 6.89 3.92 22.88
C HIS A 416 6.21 2.58 22.58
N VAL A 417 5.47 2.48 21.48
CA VAL A 417 4.81 1.23 21.05
C VAL A 417 5.85 0.14 20.77
N ASN A 418 6.96 0.47 20.11
CA ASN A 418 8.04 -0.47 19.83
C ASN A 418 8.70 -1.04 21.10
N ALA A 419 8.87 -0.19 22.13
CA ALA A 419 9.37 -0.59 23.43
C ALA A 419 8.34 -1.48 24.16
N MET A 420 7.07 -1.11 24.13
CA MET A 420 5.97 -1.86 24.76
C MET A 420 5.74 -3.23 24.12
N ASN A 421 5.84 -3.34 22.80
CA ASN A 421 5.81 -4.61 22.08
C ASN A 421 6.93 -5.55 22.55
N SER A 422 8.13 -5.00 22.76
CA SER A 422 9.26 -5.77 23.29
C SER A 422 8.99 -6.24 24.73
N LEU A 423 8.32 -5.43 25.55
CA LEU A 423 7.95 -5.77 26.92
C LEU A 423 6.88 -6.88 26.95
N ASN A 424 5.89 -6.80 26.05
CA ASN A 424 4.81 -7.77 25.91
C ASN A 424 5.29 -9.12 25.36
N SER A 425 6.27 -9.12 24.45
CA SER A 425 6.95 -10.35 23.98
C SER A 425 7.93 -10.94 24.99
N ARG A 426 7.87 -10.56 26.27
CA ARG A 426 8.78 -10.98 27.36
C ARG A 426 10.27 -10.68 27.12
N LYS A 427 10.61 -9.86 26.13
CA LYS A 427 11.99 -9.39 25.88
C LYS A 427 12.30 -8.17 26.75
N VAL A 428 12.24 -8.36 28.07
CA VAL A 428 12.29 -7.27 29.06
C VAL A 428 13.57 -6.43 28.96
N LYS A 429 14.71 -7.05 28.63
CA LYS A 429 15.99 -6.34 28.45
C LYS A 429 15.94 -5.37 27.26
N VAL A 430 15.46 -5.84 26.12
CA VAL A 430 15.30 -5.03 24.90
C VAL A 430 14.25 -3.93 25.10
N ALA A 431 13.17 -4.24 25.83
CA ALA A 431 12.17 -3.25 26.19
C ALA A 431 12.75 -2.13 27.05
N TYR A 432 13.55 -2.49 28.07
CA TYR A 432 14.24 -1.54 28.93
C TYR A 432 15.13 -0.60 28.10
N GLU A 433 16.01 -1.15 27.25
CA GLU A 433 16.90 -0.35 26.38
C GLU A 433 16.11 0.62 25.48
N LYS A 434 15.01 0.16 24.88
CA LYS A 434 14.16 1.01 24.03
C LYS A 434 13.41 2.09 24.81
N PHE A 435 12.96 1.82 26.03
CA PHE A 435 12.33 2.85 26.86
C PHE A 435 13.34 3.89 27.36
N VAL A 436 14.57 3.47 27.65
CA VAL A 436 15.69 4.38 27.97
C VAL A 436 15.99 5.29 26.77
N GLU A 437 16.10 4.72 25.57
CA GLU A 437 16.30 5.48 24.34
C GLU A 437 15.14 6.44 24.08
N ALA A 438 13.89 5.98 24.23
CA ALA A 438 12.70 6.82 24.03
C ALA A 438 12.62 7.97 25.04
N ALA A 439 13.00 7.73 26.29
CA ALA A 439 13.08 8.77 27.32
C ALA A 439 14.20 9.79 27.06
N GLY A 440 15.20 9.43 26.26
CA GLY A 440 16.27 10.33 25.82
C GLY A 440 15.94 11.15 24.57
N LYS A 441 14.90 10.78 23.81
CA LYS A 441 14.48 11.52 22.59
C LYS A 441 13.74 12.82 22.90
N TYR A 442 13.16 12.92 24.10
CA TYR A 442 12.45 14.11 24.56
C TYR A 442 12.53 14.19 26.08
N ASP A 443 13.08 15.29 26.60
CA ASP A 443 13.30 15.46 28.04
C ASP A 443 12.02 15.46 28.87
N GLY A 444 10.89 15.88 28.26
CA GLY A 444 9.57 15.87 28.89
C GLY A 444 8.85 14.51 28.85
N HIS A 445 9.51 13.42 28.40
CA HIS A 445 8.85 12.14 28.17
C HIS A 445 8.67 11.29 29.45
N TYR A 446 7.89 11.79 30.41
CA TYR A 446 7.66 11.11 31.70
C TYR A 446 7.02 9.72 31.56
N LEU A 447 6.19 9.49 30.52
CA LEU A 447 5.63 8.15 30.25
C LEU A 447 6.71 7.11 29.92
N ALA A 448 7.71 7.46 29.10
CA ALA A 448 8.80 6.54 28.77
C ALA A 448 9.70 6.29 29.99
N ALA A 449 9.96 7.32 30.79
CA ALA A 449 10.68 7.18 32.06
C ALA A 449 9.96 6.21 33.02
N TYR A 450 8.64 6.31 33.14
CA TYR A 450 7.85 5.35 33.92
C TYR A 450 8.01 3.91 33.43
N TRP A 451 7.82 3.67 32.13
CA TRP A 451 7.92 2.32 31.57
C TRP A 451 9.35 1.75 31.57
N ALA A 452 10.38 2.61 31.47
CA ALA A 452 11.77 2.22 31.71
C ALA A 452 11.95 1.69 33.13
N GLY A 453 11.36 2.35 34.13
CA GLY A 453 11.42 1.88 35.52
C GLY A 453 10.66 0.56 35.71
N VAL A 454 9.47 0.41 35.12
CA VAL A 454 8.73 -0.88 35.16
C VAL A 454 9.56 -2.02 34.56
N ALA A 455 10.21 -1.79 33.41
CA ALA A 455 11.07 -2.77 32.76
C ALA A 455 12.32 -3.08 33.59
N ALA A 456 12.96 -2.07 34.19
CA ALA A 456 14.10 -2.24 35.10
C ALA A 456 13.74 -3.11 36.31
N HIS A 457 12.58 -2.87 36.93
CA HIS A 457 12.10 -3.69 38.05
C HIS A 457 11.89 -5.15 37.63
N ARG A 458 11.33 -5.40 36.45
CA ARG A 458 11.18 -6.76 35.89
C ARG A 458 12.52 -7.44 35.58
N LEU A 459 13.59 -6.67 35.36
CA LEU A 459 14.97 -7.15 35.25
C LEU A 459 15.67 -7.33 36.60
N LYS A 460 14.94 -7.19 37.72
CA LYS A 460 15.47 -7.20 39.09
C LYS A 460 16.51 -6.09 39.34
N LYS A 461 16.45 -4.98 38.61
CA LYS A 461 17.27 -3.78 38.83
C LYS A 461 16.46 -2.75 39.60
N ALA A 462 16.37 -2.92 40.92
CA ALA A 462 15.54 -2.07 41.79
C ALA A 462 16.03 -0.61 41.82
N ASP A 463 17.35 -0.38 41.84
CA ASP A 463 17.93 0.97 41.86
C ASP A 463 17.65 1.74 40.56
N ASP A 464 17.88 1.11 39.40
CA ASP A 464 17.52 1.65 38.09
C ASP A 464 16.02 1.99 38.04
N SER A 465 15.17 1.08 38.54
CA SER A 465 13.73 1.31 38.59
C SER A 465 13.39 2.54 39.42
N LEU A 466 14.02 2.72 40.59
CA LEU A 466 13.78 3.85 41.47
C LEU A 466 14.23 5.17 40.81
N GLN A 467 15.39 5.18 40.15
CA GLN A 467 15.89 6.34 39.43
C GLN A 467 14.93 6.77 38.31
N TRP A 468 14.42 5.83 37.52
CA TRP A 468 13.46 6.12 36.46
C TRP A 468 12.11 6.62 36.98
N MET A 469 11.61 6.07 38.10
CA MET A 469 10.39 6.58 38.74
C MET A 469 10.58 8.00 39.26
N ASN A 470 11.74 8.31 39.87
CA ASN A 470 12.07 9.66 40.30
C ASN A 470 12.18 10.62 39.12
N ARG A 471 12.74 10.18 37.98
CA ARG A 471 12.81 10.99 36.76
C ARG A 471 11.41 11.29 36.20
N ALA A 472 10.52 10.30 36.15
CA ALA A 472 9.14 10.51 35.71
C ALA A 472 8.42 11.56 36.59
N LEU A 473 8.59 11.48 37.91
CA LEU A 473 8.01 12.43 38.88
C LEU A 473 8.69 13.82 38.85
N ALA A 474 9.97 13.89 38.50
CA ALA A 474 10.65 15.17 38.32
C ALA A 474 10.13 15.92 37.08
N ILE A 475 9.78 15.19 36.02
CA ILE A 475 9.20 15.75 34.80
C ILE A 475 7.71 16.12 35.02
N ASN A 476 6.94 15.23 35.66
CA ASN A 476 5.55 15.45 36.00
C ASN A 476 5.26 15.02 37.46
N PRO A 477 5.28 15.96 38.42
CA PRO A 477 5.04 15.67 39.83
C PRO A 477 3.64 15.12 40.16
N GLN A 478 2.66 15.34 39.27
CA GLN A 478 1.28 14.89 39.46
C GLN A 478 1.03 13.47 38.92
N TYR A 479 2.02 12.86 38.28
CA TYR A 479 1.88 11.57 37.60
C TYR A 479 1.72 10.41 38.60
N GLN A 480 0.46 10.04 38.87
CA GLN A 480 0.06 9.05 39.86
C GLN A 480 0.69 7.66 39.62
N PRO A 481 0.76 7.12 38.38
CA PRO A 481 1.33 5.80 38.16
C PRO A 481 2.75 5.64 38.68
N ALA A 482 3.61 6.67 38.54
CA ALA A 482 4.98 6.60 39.05
C ALA A 482 5.03 6.69 40.60
N ALA A 483 4.21 7.56 41.19
CA ALA A 483 4.12 7.69 42.65
C ALA A 483 3.61 6.40 43.31
N ASP A 484 2.57 5.80 42.73
CA ASP A 484 2.00 4.53 43.17
C ASP A 484 2.97 3.37 43.00
N TYR A 485 3.65 3.29 41.85
CA TYR A 485 4.59 2.21 41.60
C TYR A 485 5.78 2.29 42.57
N LYS A 486 6.30 3.49 42.82
CA LYS A 486 7.38 3.72 43.80
C LYS A 486 6.95 3.30 45.21
N SER A 487 5.76 3.70 45.66
CA SER A 487 5.28 3.42 47.03
C SER A 487 4.79 1.98 47.24
N LYS A 488 4.29 1.29 46.22
CA LYS A 488 3.71 -0.06 46.34
C LYS A 488 4.66 -1.19 45.93
N LYS A 489 5.61 -0.93 45.03
CA LYS A 489 6.45 -1.99 44.41
C LYS A 489 7.95 -1.83 44.64
N LEU A 490 8.42 -0.63 45.01
CA LEU A 490 9.85 -0.33 45.20
C LEU A 490 10.19 0.10 46.64
N LYS A 491 9.32 -0.19 47.61
CA LYS A 491 9.67 -0.02 49.02
C LYS A 491 10.90 -0.86 49.34
N GLN A 492 11.90 -0.20 49.94
CA GLN A 492 12.98 -0.85 50.69
C GLN A 492 12.39 -1.67 51.84
#